data_AF-A0A3E1EQE3-F1
#
_entry.id   AF-A0A3E1EQE3-F1
#
_cell.length_a   1.000
_cell.length_b   1.000
_cell.length_c   1.000
_cell.angle_alpha   90.00
_cell.angle_beta   90.00
_cell.angle_gamma   90.00
#
_symmetry.space_group_name_H-M   'P 1'
#
loop_
_entity.id
_entity.type
_entity.pdbx_description
1 polymer ?
#
loop_
_entity_poly.entity_id
_entity_poly.type
_entity_poly.pdbx_seq_one_letter_code
_entity_poly.pdbx_strand_id
1 'polypeptide(L)'
;MRRLLPILSFVPSVALALTLSAGSSLADITTKKTSKSSSSSSSKKPAAPQKPATKPAAKPAPKPAASSTPEKPATTSSGARGAIGAMAPMPRVYAPTRARDAAPKYPWRKDIVTTIFWIGEQPSENNPVPNHASSWDRQWQLNFGGYDNPDRDARTWDFCPKGFTPGLNPFYVALPFNDLTNPEVARRIPWFKARKADGSKSVCKDVWLSIRCGNKTCFAQWQDCGPFTTSDHAYVFGGSQPMNKENNGAGLDVSPAVRDFLGISSGARCDWRFCEESEVPDGPWSRYGANNTFLTKDARNNERIRRQYEELVRKREDWLKKQAATRVIK
;
A
#
# COMPACT_ATOMS: atom_id res chain seq x y z
N MET A 1 -39.04 -51.05 -22.76
CA MET A 1 -39.58 -50.79 -24.11
C MET A 1 -38.84 -49.59 -24.69
N ARG A 2 -37.99 -49.83 -25.69
CA ARG A 2 -37.08 -48.84 -26.31
C ARG A 2 -37.83 -48.10 -27.43
N ARG A 3 -37.69 -46.77 -27.52
CA ARG A 3 -38.07 -45.98 -28.70
C ARG A 3 -36.85 -45.23 -29.26
N LEU A 4 -36.54 -45.62 -30.48
CA LEU A 4 -35.87 -45.01 -31.64
C LEU A 4 -35.31 -43.56 -31.57
N LEU A 5 -34.11 -43.43 -32.16
CA LEU A 5 -33.43 -42.24 -32.72
C LEU A 5 -34.13 -41.72 -34.02
N PRO A 6 -33.85 -40.49 -34.50
CA PRO A 6 -32.75 -40.20 -35.47
C PRO A 6 -32.00 -38.86 -35.18
N ILE A 7 -30.66 -38.72 -35.36
CA ILE A 7 -29.80 -38.45 -36.55
C ILE A 7 -29.95 -37.03 -37.19
N LEU A 8 -28.78 -36.43 -37.52
CA LEU A 8 -28.42 -35.21 -38.28
C LEU A 8 -28.29 -33.91 -37.45
N SER A 9 -27.28 -33.04 -37.62
CA SER A 9 -26.13 -32.97 -38.53
C SER A 9 -25.11 -31.92 -38.04
N PHE A 10 -23.85 -32.16 -38.39
CA PHE A 10 -22.64 -31.41 -38.10
C PHE A 10 -22.47 -30.20 -39.05
N VAL A 11 -22.11 -29.01 -38.55
CA VAL A 11 -21.39 -27.95 -39.31
C VAL A 11 -20.51 -27.14 -38.35
N PRO A 12 -19.17 -27.13 -38.50
CA PRO A 12 -18.30 -26.19 -37.79
C PRO A 12 -18.04 -24.93 -38.63
N SER A 13 -18.20 -23.75 -38.03
CA SER A 13 -17.82 -22.47 -38.65
C SER A 13 -16.33 -22.18 -38.51
N VAL A 14 -15.81 -21.63 -39.59
CA VAL A 14 -14.42 -21.51 -40.01
C VAL A 14 -13.68 -20.38 -39.28
N ALA A 15 -12.43 -20.67 -38.91
CA ALA A 15 -11.44 -19.70 -38.46
C ALA A 15 -10.88 -18.90 -39.65
N LEU A 16 -10.84 -17.57 -39.54
CA LEU A 16 -10.18 -16.70 -40.50
C LEU A 16 -8.82 -16.24 -39.91
N ALA A 17 -7.75 -16.84 -40.39
CA ALA A 17 -6.38 -16.39 -40.15
C ALA A 17 -5.96 -15.43 -41.28
N LEU A 18 -5.59 -14.19 -40.93
CA LEU A 18 -4.92 -13.28 -41.84
C LEU A 18 -3.40 -13.50 -41.74
N THR A 19 -2.83 -14.09 -42.79
CA THR A 19 -1.39 -14.14 -43.05
C THR A 19 -0.99 -12.96 -43.92
N LEU A 20 -0.11 -12.08 -43.44
CA LEU A 20 0.60 -11.10 -44.28
C LEU A 20 1.78 -11.80 -44.97
N SER A 21 1.74 -11.86 -46.29
CA SER A 21 2.83 -12.30 -47.17
C SER A 21 3.78 -11.14 -47.44
N ALA A 22 5.07 -11.33 -47.17
CA ALA A 22 6.15 -10.47 -47.64
C ALA A 22 6.45 -10.77 -49.12
N GLY A 23 6.51 -9.73 -49.95
CA GLY A 23 6.89 -9.83 -51.36
C GLY A 23 8.39 -9.66 -51.56
N SER A 24 8.96 -10.56 -52.37
CA SER A 24 10.35 -10.57 -52.85
C SER A 24 10.61 -9.50 -53.91
N SER A 25 11.87 -9.06 -54.05
CA SER A 25 12.44 -8.79 -55.38
C SER A 25 13.96 -9.02 -55.43
N LEU A 26 14.38 -9.51 -56.58
CA LEU A 26 15.65 -10.12 -56.96
C LEU A 26 16.80 -9.14 -57.18
N ALA A 27 18.02 -9.62 -56.99
CA ALA A 27 19.13 -9.39 -57.92
C ALA A 27 20.18 -10.51 -57.80
N ASP A 28 20.24 -11.36 -58.83
CA ASP A 28 21.32 -12.30 -59.13
C ASP A 28 22.57 -11.55 -59.61
N ILE A 29 23.76 -11.85 -59.07
CA ILE A 29 25.02 -11.85 -59.82
C ILE A 29 25.95 -12.98 -59.32
N THR A 30 26.01 -14.03 -60.13
CA THR A 30 27.19 -14.78 -60.61
C THR A 30 28.32 -15.19 -59.65
N THR A 31 28.40 -16.51 -59.49
CA THR A 31 29.51 -17.36 -59.02
C THR A 31 30.89 -17.08 -59.63
N LYS A 32 31.94 -17.12 -58.80
CA LYS A 32 33.27 -17.64 -59.21
C LYS A 32 33.99 -18.37 -58.06
N LYS A 33 34.70 -19.41 -58.48
CA LYS A 33 35.24 -20.59 -57.78
C LYS A 33 36.54 -20.35 -56.97
N THR A 34 36.61 -21.05 -55.83
CA THR A 34 37.71 -21.88 -55.27
C THR A 34 39.06 -21.30 -54.78
N SER A 35 39.30 -21.59 -53.49
CA SER A 35 40.44 -22.31 -52.86
C SER A 35 41.79 -21.61 -52.60
N LYS A 36 42.15 -21.57 -51.30
CA LYS A 36 43.47 -21.88 -50.68
C LYS A 36 43.29 -21.87 -49.13
N SER A 37 43.27 -23.03 -48.48
CA SER A 37 44.39 -23.76 -47.82
C SER A 37 44.87 -23.15 -46.49
N SER A 38 44.61 -23.90 -45.39
CA SER A 38 45.50 -24.31 -44.27
C SER A 38 46.43 -23.27 -43.62
N SER A 39 46.52 -23.05 -42.31
CA SER A 39 46.92 -23.96 -41.20
C SER A 39 47.22 -23.05 -39.98
N SER A 40 46.62 -23.23 -38.80
CA SER A 40 47.13 -23.89 -37.58
C SER A 40 48.53 -23.49 -37.04
N SER A 41 48.58 -23.38 -35.70
CA SER A 41 49.72 -23.19 -34.77
C SER A 41 50.10 -21.73 -34.50
N SER A 42 50.02 -21.13 -33.30
CA SER A 42 50.29 -21.46 -31.89
C SER A 42 51.54 -20.74 -31.36
N SER A 43 51.38 -20.17 -30.16
CA SER A 43 52.44 -19.90 -29.16
C SER A 43 53.34 -18.66 -29.33
N LYS A 44 53.16 -17.65 -28.45
CA LYS A 44 54.03 -17.35 -27.29
C LYS A 44 53.94 -15.90 -26.81
N LYS A 45 53.90 -15.78 -25.49
CA LYS A 45 54.12 -14.61 -24.61
C LYS A 45 55.53 -14.02 -24.82
N PRO A 46 55.77 -12.74 -24.48
CA PRO A 46 56.56 -12.46 -23.28
C PRO A 46 56.11 -11.21 -22.47
N ALA A 47 56.87 -10.94 -21.40
CA ALA A 47 56.55 -10.16 -20.20
C ALA A 47 56.76 -8.62 -20.27
N ALA A 48 56.39 -7.96 -19.17
CA ALA A 48 56.34 -6.52 -18.86
C ALA A 48 57.71 -5.78 -18.85
N PRO A 49 57.71 -4.44 -18.67
CA PRO A 49 58.01 -3.89 -17.33
C PRO A 49 57.29 -2.58 -16.89
N GLN A 50 56.95 -2.55 -15.59
CA GLN A 50 57.01 -1.50 -14.53
C GLN A 50 56.55 -0.01 -14.69
N LYS A 51 56.26 0.55 -13.50
CA LYS A 51 55.45 1.70 -13.03
C LYS A 51 56.24 3.04 -12.92
N PRO A 52 55.56 4.19 -12.65
CA PRO A 52 55.59 4.79 -11.27
C PRO A 52 54.21 5.36 -10.84
N ALA A 53 53.62 5.05 -9.67
CA ALA A 53 53.81 5.56 -8.30
C ALA A 53 53.19 6.95 -8.00
N THR A 54 52.04 6.97 -7.30
CA THR A 54 51.57 8.09 -6.45
C THR A 54 50.74 7.56 -5.26
N LYS A 55 50.82 8.29 -4.13
CA LYS A 55 50.55 7.91 -2.73
C LYS A 55 49.05 7.85 -2.33
N PRO A 56 48.70 7.15 -1.23
CA PRO A 56 47.35 7.05 -0.68
C PRO A 56 47.00 8.20 0.30
N ALA A 57 45.74 8.67 0.25
CA ALA A 57 45.18 9.65 1.20
C ALA A 57 44.50 8.96 2.40
N ALA A 58 44.58 9.61 3.56
CA ALA A 58 44.37 9.06 4.90
C ALA A 58 42.92 9.18 5.43
N LYS A 59 42.60 8.29 6.38
CA LYS A 59 41.45 8.35 7.31
C LYS A 59 41.52 9.57 8.25
N PRO A 60 40.38 9.96 8.86
CA PRO A 60 40.43 10.40 10.26
C PRO A 60 39.38 9.70 11.16
N ALA A 61 39.80 9.46 12.42
CA ALA A 61 38.98 9.12 13.58
C ALA A 61 39.52 9.95 14.79
N PRO A 62 38.95 9.91 16.02
CA PRO A 62 38.04 10.95 16.54
C PRO A 62 38.46 11.62 17.89
N LYS A 63 37.59 12.55 18.38
CA LYS A 63 37.43 13.13 19.76
C LYS A 63 38.36 14.30 20.18
N PRO A 64 38.02 15.15 21.20
CA PRO A 64 37.07 14.93 22.30
C PRO A 64 36.05 16.06 22.61
N ALA A 65 35.15 15.74 23.56
CA ALA A 65 34.13 16.58 24.18
C ALA A 65 34.72 17.58 25.20
N ALA A 66 34.05 18.73 25.37
CA ALA A 66 34.06 19.50 26.62
C ALA A 66 32.75 20.30 26.76
N SER A 67 32.17 20.19 27.95
CA SER A 67 31.00 20.89 28.47
C SER A 67 31.31 22.33 28.86
N SER A 68 30.32 23.24 28.72
CA SER A 68 30.07 24.29 29.73
C SER A 68 28.75 25.00 29.43
N THR A 69 27.80 24.87 30.35
CA THR A 69 26.72 25.84 30.62
C THR A 69 27.33 27.20 30.96
N PRO A 70 26.60 28.31 30.77
CA PRO A 70 26.19 29.03 31.98
C PRO A 70 24.76 29.58 31.97
N GLU A 71 24.36 29.89 33.19
CA GLU A 71 23.10 30.34 33.74
C GLU A 71 22.56 31.68 33.20
N LYS A 72 21.27 31.86 33.47
CA LYS A 72 20.37 32.99 33.18
C LYS A 72 20.81 34.30 33.89
N PRO A 73 20.24 35.44 33.50
CA PRO A 73 19.46 36.17 34.49
C PRO A 73 18.07 36.57 34.00
N ALA A 74 17.15 36.61 34.96
CA ALA A 74 15.78 37.06 34.81
C ALA A 74 15.70 38.59 34.87
N THR A 75 14.84 39.18 34.04
CA THR A 75 14.30 40.53 34.26
C THR A 75 12.83 40.59 33.84
N THR A 76 11.99 40.80 34.86
CA THR A 76 10.85 41.73 34.96
C THR A 76 9.67 41.66 33.97
N SER A 77 8.51 41.48 34.60
CA SER A 77 7.14 41.69 34.13
C SER A 77 6.88 43.06 33.49
N SER A 78 6.15 43.06 32.38
CA SER A 78 5.19 44.12 32.04
C SER A 78 4.08 43.52 31.18
N GLY A 79 2.83 43.74 31.57
CA GLY A 79 1.67 43.23 30.88
C GLY A 79 1.42 43.93 29.55
N ALA A 80 0.91 43.19 28.57
CA ALA A 80 0.20 43.77 27.45
C ALA A 80 -0.85 42.78 26.93
N ARG A 81 -2.04 43.34 26.76
CA ARG A 81 -3.26 42.80 26.17
C ARG A 81 -3.00 42.16 24.79
N GLY A 82 -3.76 41.09 24.52
CA GLY A 82 -4.35 40.80 23.22
C GLY A 82 -3.40 40.71 22.02
N ALA A 83 -2.93 39.50 21.74
CA ALA A 83 -2.53 39.12 20.39
C ALA A 83 -2.94 37.66 20.15
N ILE A 84 -4.12 37.46 19.54
CA ILE A 84 -4.45 36.21 18.85
C ILE A 84 -3.59 36.13 17.58
N GLY A 85 -2.31 35.79 17.75
CA GLY A 85 -1.43 35.44 16.65
C GLY A 85 -1.83 34.09 16.07
N ALA A 86 -1.59 33.91 14.76
CA ALA A 86 -1.83 32.65 14.05
C ALA A 86 -1.18 31.49 14.81
N MET A 87 -2.00 30.55 15.30
CA MET A 87 -1.50 29.37 16.01
C MET A 87 -0.65 28.55 15.03
N ALA A 88 0.64 28.46 15.30
CA ALA A 88 1.50 27.47 14.64
C ALA A 88 0.88 26.07 14.84
N PRO A 89 0.83 25.21 13.81
CA PRO A 89 0.24 23.89 13.96
C PRO A 89 1.03 23.11 15.00
N MET A 90 0.41 22.82 16.15
CA MET A 90 1.05 22.01 17.19
C MET A 90 1.44 20.64 16.62
N PRO A 91 2.62 20.10 16.95
CA PRO A 91 2.99 18.74 16.59
C PRO A 91 1.97 17.77 17.21
N ARG A 92 1.11 17.20 16.36
CA ARG A 92 0.05 16.28 16.78
C ARG A 92 0.70 14.93 17.08
N VAL A 93 1.00 14.71 18.36
CA VAL A 93 1.53 13.43 18.85
C VAL A 93 0.41 12.39 18.78
N TYR A 94 0.58 11.39 17.92
CA TYR A 94 -0.29 10.22 17.88
C TYR A 94 0.00 9.32 19.08
N ALA A 95 -0.53 9.70 20.24
CA ALA A 95 -0.52 8.82 21.40
C ALA A 95 -1.65 7.78 21.25
N PRO A 96 -1.36 6.47 21.36
CA PRO A 96 -2.42 5.46 21.39
C PRO A 96 -3.26 5.67 22.67
N THR A 97 -4.51 6.11 22.51
CA THR A 97 -5.44 6.44 23.60
C THR A 97 -6.13 5.23 24.22
N ARG A 98 -5.70 3.99 23.91
CA ARG A 98 -6.31 2.77 24.47
C ARG A 98 -5.36 2.00 25.37
N ALA A 99 -5.90 1.56 26.51
CA ALA A 99 -5.29 0.59 27.40
C ALA A 99 -5.01 -0.73 26.66
N ARG A 100 -3.88 -1.34 26.99
CA ARG A 100 -3.18 -2.38 26.22
C ARG A 100 -3.67 -3.80 26.52
N ASP A 101 -4.94 -3.98 26.92
CA ASP A 101 -5.37 -5.15 27.70
C ASP A 101 -6.25 -6.19 26.99
N ALA A 102 -6.45 -6.09 25.68
CA ALA A 102 -7.01 -7.20 24.90
C ALA A 102 -5.89 -7.84 24.07
N ALA A 103 -5.65 -9.14 24.28
CA ALA A 103 -4.83 -9.90 23.36
C ALA A 103 -5.40 -9.73 21.94
N PRO A 104 -4.56 -9.44 20.92
CA PRO A 104 -5.05 -9.18 19.57
C PRO A 104 -5.80 -10.40 19.05
N LYS A 105 -6.98 -10.17 18.44
CA LYS A 105 -7.88 -11.23 17.95
C LYS A 105 -7.19 -12.18 16.97
N TYR A 106 -6.30 -11.65 16.13
CA TYR A 106 -5.57 -12.41 15.13
C TYR A 106 -4.06 -12.46 15.47
N PRO A 107 -3.40 -13.61 15.25
CA PRO A 107 -1.98 -13.77 15.55
C PRO A 107 -1.10 -12.95 14.60
N TRP A 108 0.10 -12.60 15.08
CA TRP A 108 1.13 -11.97 14.27
C TRP A 108 1.82 -12.98 13.34
N ARG A 109 1.94 -12.62 12.07
CA ARG A 109 2.98 -13.13 11.16
C ARG A 109 4.24 -12.35 11.42
N LYS A 110 5.33 -13.04 11.72
CA LYS A 110 6.58 -12.42 12.14
C LYS A 110 7.65 -12.57 11.09
N ASP A 111 8.54 -11.60 11.06
CA ASP A 111 9.77 -11.65 10.27
C ASP A 111 9.52 -11.84 8.76
N ILE A 112 8.53 -11.12 8.23
CA ILE A 112 8.10 -11.21 6.84
C ILE A 112 8.84 -10.19 6.00
N VAL A 113 9.47 -10.67 4.92
CA VAL A 113 10.08 -9.80 3.90
C VAL A 113 8.99 -8.97 3.24
N THR A 114 9.14 -7.66 3.35
CA THR A 114 8.16 -6.65 2.94
C THR A 114 8.71 -5.81 1.79
N THR A 115 8.02 -5.85 0.67
CA THR A 115 8.38 -5.13 -0.57
C THR A 115 7.45 -3.96 -0.81
N ILE A 116 7.86 -3.05 -1.69
CA ILE A 116 7.08 -1.85 -2.04
C ILE A 116 6.46 -2.04 -3.41
N PHE A 117 5.17 -1.79 -3.53
CA PHE A 117 4.43 -1.75 -4.79
C PHE A 117 3.54 -0.51 -4.81
N TRP A 118 3.09 -0.10 -5.99
CA TRP A 118 2.23 1.08 -6.10
C TRP A 118 1.22 1.02 -7.24
N ILE A 119 0.11 1.74 -7.05
CA ILE A 119 -0.96 1.86 -8.02
C ILE A 119 -0.47 2.58 -9.28
N GLY A 120 -0.76 1.98 -10.43
CA GLY A 120 -0.38 2.48 -11.75
C GLY A 120 1.07 2.17 -12.15
N GLU A 121 1.77 1.31 -11.42
CA GLU A 121 3.07 0.78 -11.86
C GLU A 121 2.94 0.14 -13.25
N GLN A 122 3.82 0.54 -14.17
CA GLN A 122 3.89 -0.03 -15.51
C GLN A 122 4.54 -1.41 -15.47
N PRO A 123 4.22 -2.30 -16.42
CA PRO A 123 4.93 -3.56 -16.52
C PRO A 123 6.42 -3.30 -16.79
N SER A 124 7.27 -4.08 -16.17
CA SER A 124 8.71 -4.13 -16.45
C SER A 124 9.15 -5.57 -16.68
N GLU A 125 10.38 -5.77 -17.15
CA GLU A 125 10.95 -7.11 -17.34
C GLU A 125 10.92 -7.95 -16.04
N ASN A 126 11.03 -7.29 -14.88
CA ASN A 126 11.01 -7.93 -13.56
C ASN A 126 9.61 -7.90 -12.90
N ASN A 127 8.63 -7.20 -13.48
CA ASN A 127 7.25 -7.17 -13.01
C ASN A 127 6.30 -7.12 -14.22
N PRO A 128 5.96 -8.29 -14.81
CA PRO A 128 5.20 -8.33 -16.05
C PRO A 128 3.73 -7.92 -15.88
N VAL A 129 3.23 -7.83 -14.64
CA VAL A 129 1.84 -7.47 -14.34
C VAL A 129 1.77 -6.01 -13.91
N PRO A 130 1.10 -5.13 -14.69
CA PRO A 130 0.93 -3.74 -14.30
C PRO A 130 -0.08 -3.58 -13.17
N ASN A 131 0.15 -2.60 -12.29
CA ASN A 131 -0.71 -2.31 -11.14
C ASN A 131 -1.77 -1.23 -11.44
N HIS A 132 -2.25 -1.13 -12.69
CA HIS A 132 -3.35 -0.21 -13.05
C HIS A 132 -4.72 -0.72 -12.58
N ALA A 133 -4.83 -2.04 -12.41
CA ALA A 133 -5.95 -2.76 -11.83
C ALA A 133 -5.45 -3.59 -10.65
N SER A 134 -6.30 -3.79 -9.65
CA SER A 134 -6.07 -4.77 -8.59
C SER A 134 -6.88 -6.04 -8.83
N SER A 135 -6.63 -7.03 -8.01
CA SER A 135 -7.39 -8.29 -7.91
C SER A 135 -8.89 -8.10 -7.72
N TRP A 136 -9.34 -6.93 -7.25
CA TRP A 136 -10.76 -6.64 -6.98
C TRP A 136 -11.27 -5.36 -7.62
N ASP A 137 -10.40 -4.55 -8.23
CA ASP A 137 -10.77 -3.29 -8.87
C ASP A 137 -10.10 -3.17 -10.25
N ARG A 138 -10.88 -3.29 -11.32
CA ARG A 138 -10.39 -3.16 -12.70
C ARG A 138 -10.03 -1.72 -13.09
N GLN A 139 -10.48 -0.74 -12.32
CA GLN A 139 -10.24 0.68 -12.55
C GLN A 139 -9.44 1.26 -11.37
N TRP A 140 -8.57 0.46 -10.76
CA TRP A 140 -7.93 0.80 -9.49
C TRP A 140 -7.18 2.13 -9.52
N GLN A 141 -6.37 2.37 -10.56
CA GLN A 141 -5.67 3.64 -10.74
C GLN A 141 -6.62 4.83 -10.92
N LEU A 142 -7.71 4.64 -11.69
CA LEU A 142 -8.71 5.68 -11.90
C LEU A 142 -9.46 6.00 -10.60
N ASN A 143 -9.89 4.98 -9.87
CA ASN A 143 -10.60 5.12 -8.60
C ASN A 143 -9.71 5.69 -7.50
N PHE A 144 -8.41 5.38 -7.51
CA PHE A 144 -7.43 6.02 -6.63
C PHE A 144 -7.23 7.50 -6.95
N GLY A 145 -7.43 7.90 -8.21
CA GLY A 145 -7.32 9.28 -8.68
C GLY A 145 -6.07 9.57 -9.52
N GLY A 146 -5.19 8.59 -9.73
CA GLY A 146 -3.99 8.75 -10.53
C GLY A 146 -2.89 7.75 -10.23
N TYR A 147 -1.71 8.00 -10.81
CA TYR A 147 -0.49 7.24 -10.55
C TYR A 147 0.05 7.51 -9.14
N ASP A 148 0.26 6.47 -8.34
CA ASP A 148 0.75 6.60 -6.97
C ASP A 148 2.28 6.70 -6.92
N ASN A 149 2.82 7.85 -7.34
CA ASN A 149 4.26 8.05 -7.56
C ASN A 149 5.12 7.63 -6.35
N PRO A 150 5.95 6.58 -6.44
CA PRO A 150 6.69 6.04 -5.31
C PRO A 150 7.83 6.97 -4.84
N ASP A 151 8.17 8.03 -5.57
CA ASP A 151 9.16 9.01 -5.13
C ASP A 151 8.73 9.66 -3.80
N ARG A 152 9.67 9.73 -2.84
CA ARG A 152 9.44 10.33 -1.53
C ARG A 152 9.22 11.84 -1.63
N ASP A 153 9.84 12.50 -2.61
CA ASP A 153 9.68 13.94 -2.81
C ASP A 153 8.33 14.29 -3.44
N ALA A 154 7.63 13.30 -4.01
CA ALA A 154 6.27 13.43 -4.51
C ALA A 154 5.18 13.25 -3.42
N ARG A 155 5.58 13.16 -2.13
CA ARG A 155 4.66 12.89 -1.01
C ARG A 155 4.38 14.11 -0.14
N THR A 156 3.14 14.25 0.29
CA THR A 156 2.72 15.24 1.28
C THR A 156 3.20 14.85 2.67
N TRP A 157 3.06 15.77 3.64
CA TRP A 157 3.44 15.55 5.04
C TRP A 157 2.68 14.39 5.71
N ASP A 158 1.53 14.00 5.16
CA ASP A 158 0.72 12.87 5.57
C ASP A 158 0.75 11.70 4.58
N PHE A 159 1.83 11.60 3.80
CA PHE A 159 2.22 10.45 2.99
C PHE A 159 1.35 10.20 1.74
N CYS A 160 0.52 11.16 1.36
CA CYS A 160 -0.30 11.08 0.15
C CYS A 160 0.45 11.60 -1.09
N PRO A 161 0.04 11.24 -2.32
CA PRO A 161 0.52 11.89 -3.54
C PRO A 161 0.29 13.41 -3.52
N LYS A 162 1.28 14.21 -3.95
CA LYS A 162 1.12 15.67 -4.08
C LYS A 162 0.21 16.10 -5.24
N GLY A 163 0.09 15.26 -6.27
CA GLY A 163 -0.58 15.62 -7.52
C GLY A 163 -2.10 15.60 -7.47
N PHE A 164 -2.70 14.94 -6.49
CA PHE A 164 -4.15 14.78 -6.36
C PHE A 164 -4.55 14.33 -4.95
N THR A 165 -5.82 14.52 -4.60
CA THR A 165 -6.41 13.93 -3.39
C THR A 165 -6.84 12.48 -3.67
N PRO A 166 -6.34 11.49 -2.93
CA PRO A 166 -6.69 10.08 -3.18
C PRO A 166 -8.19 9.79 -3.03
N GLY A 167 -8.77 9.18 -4.08
CA GLY A 167 -10.15 8.68 -4.08
C GLY A 167 -10.32 7.35 -3.34
N LEU A 168 -9.22 6.60 -3.15
CA LEU A 168 -9.13 5.42 -2.28
C LEU A 168 -8.04 5.62 -1.21
N ASN A 169 -8.03 4.77 -0.19
CA ASN A 169 -7.09 4.88 0.91
C ASN A 169 -5.64 4.72 0.42
N PRO A 170 -4.73 5.70 0.66
CA PRO A 170 -3.33 5.61 0.26
C PRO A 170 -2.51 4.60 1.09
N PHE A 171 -3.03 4.15 2.23
CA PHE A 171 -2.45 3.09 3.04
C PHE A 171 -3.05 1.75 2.64
N TYR A 172 -2.40 1.09 1.68
CA TYR A 172 -2.85 -0.19 1.15
C TYR A 172 -1.73 -1.24 1.11
N VAL A 173 -2.14 -2.50 1.03
CA VAL A 173 -1.24 -3.67 0.98
C VAL A 173 -1.74 -4.73 0.01
N ALA A 174 -0.84 -5.63 -0.37
CA ALA A 174 -1.15 -6.91 -0.98
C ALA A 174 -0.69 -8.08 -0.10
N LEU A 175 -1.54 -9.10 -0.01
CA LEU A 175 -1.22 -10.40 0.55
C LEU A 175 -1.50 -11.50 -0.48
N PRO A 176 -0.78 -12.63 -0.46
CA PRO A 176 -0.75 -13.58 -1.57
C PRO A 176 -1.96 -14.54 -1.58
N PHE A 177 -3.17 -14.00 -1.51
CA PHE A 177 -4.41 -14.77 -1.52
C PHE A 177 -5.57 -14.00 -2.15
N ASN A 178 -6.23 -14.59 -3.15
CA ASN A 178 -7.43 -14.05 -3.77
C ASN A 178 -8.64 -14.94 -3.47
N ASP A 179 -9.65 -14.39 -2.82
CA ASP A 179 -10.85 -15.11 -2.41
C ASP A 179 -11.81 -15.42 -3.56
N LEU A 180 -11.80 -14.61 -4.63
CA LEU A 180 -12.66 -14.79 -5.79
C LEU A 180 -12.19 -15.95 -6.68
N THR A 181 -10.88 -16.18 -6.75
CA THR A 181 -10.29 -17.31 -7.48
C THR A 181 -10.16 -18.57 -6.62
N ASN A 182 -10.22 -18.43 -5.28
CA ASN A 182 -10.16 -19.56 -4.32
C ASN A 182 -11.41 -19.63 -3.42
N PRO A 183 -12.62 -19.78 -3.98
CA PRO A 183 -13.88 -19.68 -3.21
C PRO A 183 -14.03 -20.75 -2.14
N GLU A 184 -13.51 -21.97 -2.36
CA GLU A 184 -13.56 -23.06 -1.38
C GLU A 184 -12.77 -22.73 -0.10
N VAL A 185 -11.62 -22.08 -0.26
CA VAL A 185 -10.79 -21.62 0.86
C VAL A 185 -11.43 -20.40 1.51
N ALA A 186 -11.99 -19.47 0.71
CA ALA A 186 -12.62 -18.26 1.19
C ALA A 186 -13.73 -18.55 2.22
N ARG A 187 -14.53 -19.59 2.01
CA ARG A 187 -15.62 -20.01 2.92
C ARG A 187 -15.13 -20.36 4.35
N ARG A 188 -13.85 -20.65 4.52
CA ARG A 188 -13.22 -21.02 5.80
C ARG A 188 -12.62 -19.82 6.54
N ILE A 189 -12.56 -18.64 5.90
CA ILE A 189 -12.01 -17.43 6.52
C ILE A 189 -12.92 -16.99 7.68
N PRO A 190 -12.37 -16.64 8.86
CA PRO A 190 -13.18 -16.39 10.06
C PRO A 190 -14.30 -15.36 9.88
N TRP A 191 -14.07 -14.33 9.08
CA TRP A 191 -15.03 -13.24 8.82
C TRP A 191 -15.87 -13.43 7.56
N PHE A 192 -15.81 -14.60 6.90
CA PHE A 192 -16.50 -14.85 5.63
C PHE A 192 -18.01 -14.55 5.73
N LYS A 193 -18.68 -15.13 6.72
CA LYS A 193 -20.14 -14.99 6.90
C LYS A 193 -20.56 -13.53 7.08
N ALA A 194 -19.86 -12.79 7.94
CA ALA A 194 -20.14 -11.39 8.20
C ALA A 194 -20.01 -10.56 6.92
N ARG A 195 -18.88 -10.70 6.22
CA ARG A 195 -18.60 -9.95 4.98
C ARG A 195 -19.59 -10.25 3.86
N LYS A 196 -20.01 -11.51 3.72
CA LYS A 196 -21.04 -11.89 2.75
C LYS A 196 -22.42 -11.33 3.10
N ALA A 197 -22.79 -11.31 4.39
CA ALA A 197 -24.02 -10.69 4.86
C ALA A 197 -24.06 -9.18 4.58
N ASP A 198 -22.90 -8.51 4.65
CA ASP A 198 -22.75 -7.10 4.28
C ASP A 198 -22.79 -6.84 2.75
N GLY A 199 -23.06 -7.87 1.94
CA GLY A 199 -23.10 -7.75 0.49
C GLY A 199 -21.73 -7.61 -0.19
N SER A 200 -20.63 -7.87 0.53
CA SER A 200 -19.29 -7.73 -0.02
C SER A 200 -19.06 -8.71 -1.19
N LYS A 201 -18.53 -8.20 -2.30
CA LYS A 201 -18.11 -9.03 -3.45
C LYS A 201 -16.93 -9.92 -3.05
N SER A 202 -15.88 -9.31 -2.51
CA SER A 202 -14.72 -10.00 -1.91
C SER A 202 -14.78 -9.93 -0.38
N VAL A 203 -14.43 -11.02 0.30
CA VAL A 203 -14.27 -11.05 1.76
C VAL A 203 -12.88 -10.59 2.23
N CYS A 204 -11.93 -10.39 1.31
CA CYS A 204 -10.55 -9.96 1.61
C CYS A 204 -10.34 -8.45 1.40
N LYS A 205 -10.93 -7.87 0.34
CA LYS A 205 -10.80 -6.44 0.03
C LYS A 205 -11.20 -5.56 1.21
N ASP A 206 -10.47 -4.48 1.49
CA ASP A 206 -10.74 -3.50 2.56
C ASP A 206 -10.57 -4.03 4.00
N VAL A 207 -10.08 -5.27 4.19
CA VAL A 207 -9.70 -5.78 5.53
C VAL A 207 -8.47 -5.03 6.02
N TRP A 208 -8.48 -4.65 7.31
CA TRP A 208 -7.39 -3.91 7.93
C TRP A 208 -6.26 -4.82 8.43
N LEU A 209 -5.03 -4.40 8.19
CA LEU A 209 -3.82 -4.97 8.75
C LEU A 209 -3.15 -3.98 9.70
N SER A 210 -2.54 -4.52 10.75
CA SER A 210 -1.56 -3.83 11.58
C SER A 210 -0.18 -4.35 11.20
N ILE A 211 0.73 -3.43 10.84
CA ILE A 211 2.07 -3.73 10.33
C ILE A 211 3.07 -3.08 11.28
N ARG A 212 3.97 -3.88 11.85
CA ARG A 212 4.98 -3.42 12.79
C ARG A 212 6.37 -3.62 12.20
N CYS A 213 7.15 -2.55 12.15
CA CYS A 213 8.58 -2.62 11.81
C CYS A 213 9.36 -1.78 12.82
N GLY A 214 10.35 -2.41 13.49
CA GLY A 214 11.06 -1.78 14.60
C GLY A 214 10.11 -1.28 15.68
N ASN A 215 10.18 0.02 15.97
CA ASN A 215 9.34 0.70 16.97
C ASN A 215 8.08 1.37 16.39
N LYS A 216 7.83 1.27 15.08
CA LYS A 216 6.69 1.89 14.40
C LYS A 216 5.61 0.86 14.09
N THR A 217 4.36 1.29 14.13
CA THR A 217 3.20 0.48 13.73
C THR A 217 2.31 1.30 12.81
N CYS A 218 2.03 0.75 11.63
CA CYS A 218 1.20 1.33 10.59
C CYS A 218 -0.05 0.47 10.41
N PHE A 219 -1.14 1.08 9.93
CA PHE A 219 -2.38 0.40 9.59
C PHE A 219 -2.71 0.64 8.13
N ALA A 220 -3.13 -0.40 7.43
CA ALA A 220 -3.38 -0.33 6.00
C ALA A 220 -4.48 -1.32 5.58
N GLN A 221 -5.15 -1.03 4.47
CA GLN A 221 -6.23 -1.86 3.94
C GLN A 221 -5.71 -2.82 2.86
N TRP A 222 -6.18 -4.05 2.88
CA TRP A 222 -5.87 -5.04 1.85
C TRP A 222 -6.59 -4.69 0.54
N GLN A 223 -5.84 -4.31 -0.50
CA GLN A 223 -6.40 -3.85 -1.78
C GLN A 223 -5.98 -4.67 -3.01
N ASP A 224 -4.97 -5.53 -2.89
CA ASP A 224 -4.56 -6.40 -3.99
C ASP A 224 -4.02 -7.78 -3.53
N CYS A 225 -3.73 -8.67 -4.47
CA CYS A 225 -3.13 -9.98 -4.21
C CYS A 225 -1.71 -10.05 -4.73
N GLY A 226 -0.83 -10.60 -3.91
CA GLY A 226 0.60 -10.67 -4.16
C GLY A 226 1.36 -10.67 -2.83
N PRO A 227 2.67 -10.89 -2.82
CA PRO A 227 3.55 -10.96 -4.00
C PRO A 227 3.56 -12.35 -4.66
N PHE A 228 3.72 -12.39 -5.99
CA PHE A 228 3.94 -13.56 -6.89
C PHE A 228 2.89 -14.67 -6.97
N THR A 229 2.07 -14.85 -5.93
CA THR A 229 1.02 -15.87 -5.90
C THR A 229 -0.27 -15.30 -5.31
N THR A 230 -1.37 -15.98 -5.59
CA THR A 230 -2.72 -15.58 -5.15
C THR A 230 -3.46 -16.70 -4.44
N SER A 231 -2.76 -17.77 -4.04
CA SER A 231 -3.36 -18.96 -3.42
C SER A 231 -2.69 -19.42 -2.12
N ASP A 232 -1.79 -18.61 -1.54
CA ASP A 232 -1.00 -18.94 -0.34
C ASP A 232 -1.76 -18.73 0.97
N HIS A 233 -2.91 -19.40 1.08
CA HIS A 233 -3.77 -19.37 2.25
C HIS A 233 -3.12 -19.95 3.52
N ALA A 234 -2.19 -20.90 3.37
CA ALA A 234 -1.47 -21.53 4.47
C ALA A 234 -0.60 -20.52 5.23
N TYR A 235 -0.01 -19.56 4.52
CA TYR A 235 0.69 -18.43 5.11
C TYR A 235 -0.28 -17.33 5.58
N VAL A 236 -1.20 -16.89 4.71
CA VAL A 236 -2.06 -15.73 4.99
C VAL A 236 -2.95 -15.99 6.22
N PHE A 237 -3.66 -17.11 6.25
CA PHE A 237 -4.59 -17.45 7.33
C PHE A 237 -4.01 -18.46 8.34
N GLY A 238 -3.07 -19.30 7.90
CA GLY A 238 -2.39 -20.29 8.75
C GLY A 238 -1.09 -19.78 9.39
N GLY A 239 -0.23 -20.66 9.90
CA GLY A 239 1.01 -20.27 10.60
C GLY A 239 2.28 -20.37 9.75
N SER A 240 2.17 -20.72 8.47
CA SER A 240 3.32 -20.99 7.60
C SER A 240 4.08 -19.71 7.25
N GLN A 241 5.33 -19.85 6.80
CA GLN A 241 6.07 -18.78 6.12
C GLN A 241 5.59 -18.64 4.66
N PRO A 242 5.82 -17.48 4.00
CA PRO A 242 5.44 -17.27 2.61
C PRO A 242 5.97 -18.39 1.70
N MET A 243 5.11 -18.89 0.81
CA MET A 243 5.45 -19.92 -0.16
C MET A 243 6.49 -19.42 -1.18
N ASN A 244 6.37 -18.15 -1.56
CA ASN A 244 7.24 -17.50 -2.54
C ASN A 244 8.73 -17.59 -2.16
N LYS A 245 9.60 -17.77 -3.16
CA LYS A 245 11.07 -17.78 -3.02
C LYS A 245 11.75 -16.62 -3.75
N GLU A 246 11.03 -15.90 -4.60
CA GLU A 246 11.52 -14.70 -5.29
C GLU A 246 11.56 -13.50 -4.34
N ASN A 247 12.35 -12.47 -4.66
CA ASN A 247 12.54 -11.27 -3.82
C ASN A 247 12.82 -11.61 -2.35
N ASN A 248 13.72 -12.56 -2.10
CA ASN A 248 14.08 -13.06 -0.76
C ASN A 248 12.90 -13.67 0.02
N GLY A 249 11.89 -14.20 -0.66
CA GLY A 249 10.70 -14.76 -0.03
C GLY A 249 9.74 -13.70 0.48
N ALA A 250 9.53 -12.65 -0.32
CA ALA A 250 8.55 -11.61 -0.03
C ALA A 250 7.18 -12.22 0.24
N GLY A 251 6.50 -11.72 1.27
CA GLY A 251 5.16 -12.17 1.67
C GLY A 251 4.18 -11.04 1.97
N LEU A 252 4.62 -9.79 1.87
CA LEU A 252 3.80 -8.60 2.08
C LEU A 252 4.28 -7.51 1.13
N ASP A 253 3.38 -6.98 0.30
CA ASP A 253 3.64 -5.74 -0.43
C ASP A 253 2.91 -4.58 0.26
N VAL A 254 3.59 -3.45 0.40
CA VAL A 254 3.02 -2.26 1.04
C VAL A 254 3.12 -1.04 0.13
N SER A 255 2.15 -0.13 0.24
CA SER A 255 2.12 1.11 -0.51
C SER A 255 3.29 2.04 -0.13
N PRO A 256 3.61 3.03 -0.98
CA PRO A 256 4.60 4.05 -0.64
C PRO A 256 4.23 4.84 0.63
N ALA A 257 2.94 5.04 0.91
CA ALA A 257 2.51 5.72 2.14
C ALA A 257 2.87 4.92 3.40
N VAL A 258 2.68 3.59 3.36
CA VAL A 258 3.09 2.68 4.44
C VAL A 258 4.61 2.69 4.60
N ARG A 259 5.35 2.60 3.49
CA ARG A 259 6.81 2.68 3.48
C ARG A 259 7.32 3.93 4.18
N ASP A 260 6.80 5.09 3.78
CA ASP A 260 7.29 6.38 4.26
C ASP A 260 6.91 6.63 5.72
N PHE A 261 5.74 6.17 6.16
CA PHE A 261 5.36 6.20 7.56
C PHE A 261 6.28 5.32 8.43
N LEU A 262 6.51 4.07 8.00
CA LEU A 262 7.36 3.12 8.70
C LEU A 262 8.85 3.48 8.60
N GLY A 263 9.26 4.25 7.58
CA GLY A 263 10.65 4.60 7.33
C GLY A 263 11.49 3.40 6.88
N ILE A 264 10.90 2.50 6.10
CA ILE A 264 11.54 1.26 5.65
C ILE A 264 11.99 1.35 4.19
N SER A 265 12.93 0.49 3.81
CA SER A 265 13.29 0.23 2.41
C SER A 265 12.66 -1.10 1.94
N SER A 266 12.54 -1.27 0.62
CA SER A 266 12.06 -2.54 0.05
C SER A 266 12.95 -3.70 0.49
N GLY A 267 12.35 -4.80 0.91
CA GLY A 267 13.04 -5.97 1.47
C GLY A 267 13.22 -5.94 2.99
N ALA A 268 12.74 -4.91 3.69
CA ALA A 268 12.74 -4.88 5.15
C ALA A 268 11.90 -6.01 5.75
N ARG A 269 12.29 -6.48 6.94
CA ARG A 269 11.53 -7.48 7.71
C ARG A 269 10.54 -6.80 8.63
N CYS A 270 9.27 -7.10 8.45
CA CYS A 270 8.17 -6.56 9.25
C CYS A 270 7.32 -7.70 9.82
N ASP A 271 6.61 -7.40 10.90
CA ASP A 271 5.52 -8.24 11.37
C ASP A 271 4.19 -7.66 10.87
N TRP A 272 3.21 -8.51 10.60
CA TRP A 272 1.85 -8.05 10.32
C TRP A 272 0.80 -8.97 10.93
N ARG A 273 -0.39 -8.44 11.13
CA ARG A 273 -1.58 -9.22 11.50
C ARG A 273 -2.82 -8.58 10.91
N PHE A 274 -3.88 -9.36 10.79
CA PHE A 274 -5.23 -8.79 10.67
C PHE A 274 -5.59 -8.04 11.94
N CYS A 275 -6.38 -6.98 11.78
CA CYS A 275 -6.97 -6.26 12.90
C CYS A 275 -8.39 -5.83 12.54
N GLU A 276 -9.22 -5.70 13.56
CA GLU A 276 -10.54 -5.11 13.40
C GLU A 276 -10.43 -3.60 13.25
N GLU A 277 -11.41 -3.01 12.58
CA GLU A 277 -11.50 -1.55 12.46
C GLU A 277 -11.49 -0.85 13.83
N SER A 278 -12.06 -1.50 14.86
CA SER A 278 -12.06 -1.01 16.23
C SER A 278 -10.67 -0.93 16.87
N GLU A 279 -9.68 -1.64 16.33
CA GLU A 279 -8.29 -1.66 16.79
C GLU A 279 -7.42 -0.61 16.08
N VAL A 280 -7.91 0.02 15.01
CA VAL A 280 -7.18 1.01 14.22
C VAL A 280 -7.28 2.38 14.91
N PRO A 281 -6.17 2.94 15.43
CA PRO A 281 -6.19 4.25 16.05
C PRO A 281 -6.27 5.37 15.00
N ASP A 282 -6.58 6.59 15.45
CA ASP A 282 -6.49 7.78 14.58
C ASP A 282 -5.05 7.94 14.05
N GLY A 283 -4.92 8.24 12.75
CA GLY A 283 -3.64 8.21 12.05
C GLY A 283 -3.75 8.78 10.63
N PRO A 284 -2.64 8.89 9.89
CA PRO A 284 -2.69 9.28 8.48
C PRO A 284 -3.56 8.34 7.62
N TRP A 285 -3.62 7.05 7.97
CA TRP A 285 -4.42 6.02 7.28
C TRP A 285 -5.94 6.17 7.39
N SER A 286 -6.46 7.03 8.27
CA SER A 286 -7.91 7.25 8.43
C SER A 286 -8.45 8.47 7.65
N ARG A 287 -7.60 9.16 6.89
CA ARG A 287 -7.91 10.52 6.37
C ARG A 287 -8.41 10.60 4.95
N TYR A 288 -8.19 9.59 4.12
CA TYR A 288 -8.50 9.61 2.69
C TYR A 288 -9.14 8.31 2.23
N GLY A 289 -9.83 8.40 1.09
CA GLY A 289 -10.45 7.29 0.39
C GLY A 289 -11.93 7.08 0.69
N ALA A 290 -12.73 6.94 -0.36
CA ALA A 290 -14.16 6.59 -0.23
C ALA A 290 -14.37 5.18 0.37
N ASN A 291 -13.37 4.30 0.25
CA ASN A 291 -13.34 2.98 0.88
C ASN A 291 -12.88 3.01 2.35
N ASN A 292 -12.69 4.20 2.91
CA ASN A 292 -12.30 4.40 4.30
C ASN A 292 -13.54 4.64 5.18
N THR A 293 -13.85 3.65 6.00
CA THR A 293 -15.02 3.66 6.87
C THR A 293 -14.96 4.78 7.93
N PHE A 294 -13.76 5.21 8.33
CA PHE A 294 -13.58 6.30 9.30
C PHE A 294 -14.15 7.63 8.79
N LEU A 295 -13.97 7.95 7.51
CA LEU A 295 -14.50 9.19 6.93
C LEU A 295 -16.02 9.20 6.83
N THR A 296 -16.61 8.05 6.48
CA THR A 296 -18.08 7.92 6.47
C THR A 296 -18.67 7.96 7.88
N LYS A 297 -17.92 7.49 8.89
CA LYS A 297 -18.31 7.56 10.30
C LYS A 297 -18.16 8.97 10.85
N ASP A 298 -17.13 9.72 10.46
CA ASP A 298 -16.97 11.11 10.86
C ASP A 298 -18.06 11.99 10.27
N ALA A 299 -18.42 11.78 9.00
CA ALA A 299 -19.59 12.42 8.40
C ALA A 299 -20.88 12.11 9.18
N ARG A 300 -21.13 10.83 9.50
CA ARG A 300 -22.29 10.39 10.30
C ARG A 300 -22.26 10.91 11.74
N ASN A 301 -21.09 10.94 12.39
CA ASN A 301 -20.91 11.47 13.74
C ASN A 301 -21.14 12.97 13.76
N ASN A 302 -20.61 13.72 12.79
CA ASN A 302 -20.83 15.16 12.66
C ASN A 302 -22.30 15.47 12.43
N GLU A 303 -22.99 14.69 11.61
CA GLU A 303 -24.43 14.81 11.43
C GLU A 303 -25.20 14.52 12.74
N ARG A 304 -24.83 13.46 13.47
CA ARG A 304 -25.43 13.16 14.78
C ARG A 304 -25.22 14.30 15.77
N ILE A 305 -24.01 14.86 15.84
CA ILE A 305 -23.68 15.99 16.72
C ILE A 305 -24.51 17.22 16.35
N ARG A 306 -24.67 17.52 15.06
CA ARG A 306 -25.51 18.63 14.58
C ARG A 306 -26.97 18.47 15.03
N ARG A 307 -27.57 17.28 14.84
CA ARG A 307 -28.94 17.00 15.30
C ARG A 307 -29.09 17.15 16.81
N GLN A 308 -28.13 16.66 17.59
CA GLN A 308 -28.14 16.82 19.06
C GLN A 308 -28.05 18.30 19.46
N TYR A 309 -27.24 19.08 18.76
CA TYR A 309 -27.12 20.51 19.00
C TYR A 309 -28.43 21.25 18.69
N GLU A 310 -29.08 20.95 17.56
CA GLU A 310 -30.38 21.50 17.19
C GLU A 310 -31.46 21.19 18.23
N GLU A 311 -31.50 19.96 18.75
CA GLU A 311 -32.42 19.60 19.85
C GLU A 311 -32.15 20.38 21.14
N LEU A 312 -30.87 20.59 21.49
CA LEU A 312 -30.50 21.38 22.67
C LEU A 312 -30.89 22.85 22.51
N VAL A 313 -30.70 23.41 21.31
CA VAL A 313 -31.15 24.77 20.99
C VAL A 313 -32.67 24.87 21.12
N ARG A 314 -33.43 23.93 20.55
CA ARG A 314 -34.90 23.90 20.67
C ARG A 314 -35.34 23.85 22.13
N LYS A 315 -34.76 22.94 22.92
CA LYS A 315 -35.06 22.81 24.36
C LYS A 315 -34.74 24.10 25.12
N ARG A 316 -33.65 24.79 24.78
CA ARG A 316 -33.27 26.08 25.37
C ARG A 316 -34.30 27.17 25.04
N GLU A 317 -34.73 27.27 23.78
CA GLU A 317 -35.73 28.26 23.37
C GLU A 317 -37.10 28.01 24.03
N ASP A 318 -37.54 26.75 24.09
CA ASP A 318 -38.77 26.37 24.79
C ASP A 318 -38.70 26.71 26.29
N TRP A 319 -37.54 26.49 26.91
CA TRP A 319 -37.31 26.88 28.30
C TRP A 319 -37.36 28.40 28.49
N LEU A 320 -36.73 29.18 27.61
CA LEU A 320 -36.77 30.64 27.65
C LEU A 320 -38.19 31.18 27.48
N LYS A 321 -38.97 30.62 26.54
CA LYS A 321 -40.39 30.97 26.35
C LYS A 321 -41.22 30.69 27.60
N LYS A 322 -41.02 29.54 28.25
CA LYS A 322 -41.69 29.20 29.51
C LYS A 322 -41.32 30.17 30.64
N GLN A 323 -40.05 30.54 30.75
CA GLN A 323 -39.59 31.53 31.74
C GLN A 323 -40.19 32.91 31.49
N ALA A 324 -40.26 33.35 30.23
CA ALA A 324 -40.87 34.62 29.85
C ALA A 324 -42.38 34.62 30.16
N ALA A 325 -43.10 33.55 29.80
CA ALA A 325 -44.53 33.42 30.12
C ALA A 325 -44.80 33.43 31.64
N THR A 326 -43.91 32.82 32.43
CA THR A 326 -44.03 32.81 33.90
C THR A 326 -43.79 34.19 34.52
N ARG A 327 -42.96 35.04 33.89
CA ARG A 327 -42.68 36.41 34.35
C ARG A 327 -43.78 37.42 34.01
N VAL A 328 -44.64 37.14 33.03
CA VAL A 328 -45.74 38.03 32.62
C VAL A 328 -46.98 37.86 33.52
N ILE A 329 -47.04 36.78 34.32
CA ILE A 329 -48.19 36.44 35.17
C ILE A 329 -47.99 36.92 36.63
N LYS A 330 -46.83 37.51 36.97
CA LYS A 330 -46.56 38.15 38.26
C LYS A 330 -46.56 39.66 38.11
#